data_AF-A0A8J7BN03-F1
#
_entry.id   AF-A0A8J7BN03-F1
#
_cell.length_a   1.000
_cell.length_b   1.000
_cell.length_c   1.000
_cell.angle_alpha   90.00
_cell.angle_beta   90.00
_cell.angle_gamma   90.00
#
_symmetry.space_group_name_H-M   'P 1'
#
loop_
_entity.id
_entity.type
_entity.pdbx_description
1 polymer ?
#
loop_
_entity_poly.entity_id
_entity_poly.type
_entity_poly.pdbx_seq_one_letter_code
_entity_poly.pdbx_strand_id
1 'polypeptide(L)'
;MKSPVGLEKNVSLALLCTVLGLFTANVSPAVAATNDSTDAAAANRLSALEVLAPEASVKESEPSDRTTQITALAADAATTTSATPAIADATLQAQALSPSDDSPGMIDVATLDPENPEAASDGMAQVTSVSQLSDVQPTDWAFQSLQSLVERYGCIAGYPDGTYRGNRALTRYEFAAGVNSCLDRINELIQAGTDELVQKEDLATLQRLQEEFSAELATIRGRVDSLEARTAELEANQFSTTTKLFGQAIFGIQGRTDNTADFFPVDGVKDTEDPATNINFINNVQLSLFTQLSNRSILLTGLAAGNGSTAPRLSNDTRLGYELDSDNQFLISDLSFRHLIGNNLAVVAGPVGVNAVNVFRGANRVESSGQGPISAFAQRNPIISIGNGTGGAGFDWQVSPRISLQGVYSASDPADPNDAGLFGSRRSATTAGAQLTVSPTDTIDLALHYLNSYNPSGSNFAGSLGLGIGDDQVTIGSGLKTDAFGATVAWRATPGITVGGWGGFTNSRIPNRDGNVETTNWMAFLNFPDLFGEGNLGGIYVGQPPKITESDLPAGQNIPNLLAGGAGTEGDQPGTTTHLEVFYRYRVSDNITITPGVIVLFNPGNAPESDTVGIGALRTTFTF
;
A
#
# COMPACT_ATOMS: atom_id res chain seq x y z
N MET A 1 52.52 6.80 -3.61
CA MET A 1 51.91 6.92 -4.95
C MET A 1 50.42 6.66 -4.80
N LYS A 2 49.60 7.60 -5.29
CA LYS A 2 48.16 7.77 -4.97
C LYS A 2 47.28 6.69 -5.62
N SER A 3 46.24 6.28 -4.89
CA SER A 3 44.99 5.70 -5.39
C SER A 3 43.95 6.82 -5.59
N PRO A 4 43.06 6.77 -6.60
CA PRO A 4 41.87 7.61 -6.62
C PRO A 4 40.64 6.84 -6.13
N VAL A 5 39.98 7.46 -5.15
CA VAL A 5 38.65 7.15 -4.62
C VAL A 5 37.68 8.19 -5.17
N GLY A 6 36.47 7.75 -5.52
CA GLY A 6 35.24 8.53 -5.38
C GLY A 6 34.63 9.07 -6.66
N LEU A 7 33.60 8.39 -7.19
CA LEU A 7 32.55 9.03 -8.00
C LEU A 7 31.30 8.15 -8.23
N GLU A 8 30.59 7.65 -7.21
CA GLU A 8 29.34 6.86 -7.49
C GLU A 8 28.10 7.17 -6.63
N LYS A 9 28.14 8.07 -5.63
CA LYS A 9 26.96 8.30 -4.76
C LYS A 9 26.02 9.46 -5.13
N ASN A 10 26.36 10.30 -6.11
CA ASN A 10 25.57 11.52 -6.41
C ASN A 10 24.64 11.42 -7.63
N VAL A 11 24.60 10.29 -8.35
CA VAL A 11 23.76 10.16 -9.55
C VAL A 11 22.28 9.89 -9.21
N SER A 12 21.99 9.28 -8.06
CA SER A 12 20.61 8.89 -7.70
C SER A 12 19.74 10.05 -7.21
N LEU A 13 20.33 11.10 -6.62
CA LEU A 13 19.58 12.26 -6.10
C LEU A 13 19.36 13.34 -7.18
N ALA A 14 20.29 13.45 -8.14
CA ALA A 14 20.16 14.36 -9.28
C ALA A 14 19.03 13.93 -10.26
N LEU A 15 18.78 12.63 -10.39
CA LEU A 15 17.69 12.12 -11.22
C LEU A 15 16.31 12.41 -10.58
N LEU A 16 16.23 12.40 -9.24
CA LEU A 16 15.00 12.70 -8.48
C LEU A 16 14.56 14.17 -8.64
N CYS A 17 15.51 15.12 -8.70
CA CYS A 17 15.20 16.53 -8.97
C CYS A 17 14.88 16.83 -10.44
N THR A 18 15.39 16.03 -11.38
CA THR A 18 15.15 16.28 -12.81
C THR A 18 13.77 15.79 -13.25
N VAL A 19 13.22 14.76 -12.59
CA VAL A 19 11.85 14.25 -12.85
C VAL A 19 10.77 15.16 -12.23
N LEU A 20 11.05 15.81 -11.09
CA LEU A 20 10.11 16.79 -10.49
C LEU A 20 10.19 18.20 -11.09
N GLY A 21 11.29 18.57 -11.77
CA GLY A 21 11.54 19.92 -12.28
C GLY A 21 10.96 20.27 -13.65
N LEU A 22 10.28 19.33 -14.34
CA LEU A 22 9.73 19.54 -15.68
C LEU A 22 8.27 20.03 -15.73
N PHE A 23 7.63 20.22 -14.56
CA PHE A 23 6.30 20.79 -14.47
C PHE A 23 6.36 22.23 -13.94
N THR A 24 6.60 23.21 -14.82
CA THR A 24 5.91 24.52 -14.80
C THR A 24 6.30 25.41 -15.99
N ALA A 25 5.25 26.00 -16.60
CA ALA A 25 5.17 27.17 -17.49
C ALA A 25 5.66 27.07 -18.95
N ASN A 26 4.71 26.99 -19.90
CA ASN A 26 4.35 28.17 -20.71
C ASN A 26 3.03 28.01 -21.49
N VAL A 27 2.27 29.11 -21.51
CA VAL A 27 1.01 29.30 -22.24
C VAL A 27 1.27 30.13 -23.51
N SER A 28 0.92 29.56 -24.68
CA SER A 28 0.42 30.17 -25.95
C SER A 28 1.26 31.22 -26.72
N PRO A 29 1.11 31.39 -28.08
CA PRO A 29 -0.15 31.33 -28.82
C PRO A 29 -0.20 30.58 -30.18
N ALA A 30 -1.45 30.38 -30.60
CA ALA A 30 -2.02 29.88 -31.86
C ALA A 30 -1.23 30.07 -33.17
N VAL A 31 -1.30 29.05 -34.03
CA VAL A 31 -1.50 29.20 -35.48
C VAL A 31 -2.48 28.13 -35.97
N ALA A 32 -3.48 28.57 -36.72
CA ALA A 32 -4.60 27.81 -37.26
C ALA A 32 -4.25 27.02 -38.52
N ALA A 33 -4.87 25.84 -38.66
CA ALA A 33 -5.23 25.26 -39.96
C ALA A 33 -6.47 24.35 -39.80
N THR A 34 -7.62 24.94 -40.12
CA THR A 34 -8.81 24.36 -40.75
C THR A 34 -8.97 22.83 -40.75
N ASN A 35 -10.06 22.34 -40.18
CA ASN A 35 -10.84 21.29 -40.83
C ASN A 35 -12.34 21.52 -40.63
N ASP A 36 -12.99 21.52 -41.78
CA ASP A 36 -14.41 21.66 -42.03
C ASP A 36 -15.14 20.33 -41.73
N SER A 37 -16.41 20.48 -41.39
CA SER A 37 -17.50 19.50 -41.27
C SER A 37 -17.30 18.04 -41.72
N THR A 38 -17.59 17.11 -40.80
CA THR A 38 -18.70 16.13 -40.93
C THR A 38 -18.92 15.42 -39.59
N ASP A 39 -19.81 15.95 -38.75
CA ASP A 39 -20.36 15.23 -37.60
C ASP A 39 -21.89 15.32 -37.67
N ALA A 40 -22.48 14.35 -38.37
CA ALA A 40 -23.93 14.19 -38.55
C ALA A 40 -24.25 12.73 -38.89
N ALA A 41 -23.80 11.77 -38.07
CA ALA A 41 -24.21 10.37 -38.21
C ALA A 41 -23.97 9.53 -36.92
N ALA A 42 -24.41 9.99 -35.75
CA ALA A 42 -24.41 9.13 -34.55
C ALA A 42 -25.52 9.42 -33.53
N ALA A 43 -26.38 10.43 -33.75
CA ALA A 43 -27.42 10.83 -32.80
C ALA A 43 -28.85 10.48 -33.25
N ASN A 44 -29.04 9.49 -34.13
CA ASN A 44 -30.38 9.21 -34.67
C ASN A 44 -30.61 7.75 -35.05
N ARG A 45 -30.54 6.79 -34.11
CA ARG A 45 -31.14 5.43 -34.20
C ARG A 45 -31.44 4.78 -32.84
N LEU A 46 -32.02 5.53 -31.90
CA LEU A 46 -32.57 4.97 -30.64
C LEU A 46 -34.04 5.36 -30.43
N SER A 47 -34.79 5.41 -31.53
CA SER A 47 -36.23 5.68 -31.57
C SER A 47 -36.90 4.76 -32.59
N ALA A 48 -36.86 3.46 -32.33
CA ALA A 48 -37.65 2.45 -33.07
C ALA A 48 -37.79 1.17 -32.25
N LEU A 49 -38.58 1.21 -31.18
CA LEU A 49 -39.14 0.03 -30.52
C LEU A 49 -40.44 0.45 -29.81
N GLU A 50 -41.44 0.84 -30.61
CA GLU A 50 -42.81 0.97 -30.17
C GLU A 50 -43.55 -0.30 -30.60
N VAL A 51 -43.84 -1.16 -29.63
CA VAL A 51 -44.50 -2.45 -29.82
C VAL A 51 -46.00 -2.23 -29.97
N LEU A 52 -46.52 -2.69 -31.10
CA LEU A 52 -47.93 -2.87 -31.43
C LEU A 52 -48.65 -3.74 -30.38
N ALA A 53 -49.78 -3.26 -29.87
CA ALA A 53 -50.81 -4.11 -29.24
C ALA A 53 -52.19 -3.80 -29.85
N PRO A 54 -53.07 -4.81 -29.99
CA PRO A 54 -54.19 -4.77 -30.94
C PRO A 54 -55.50 -4.21 -30.37
N GLU A 55 -56.36 -3.79 -31.29
CA GLU A 55 -57.72 -3.27 -31.10
C GLU A 55 -58.68 -4.27 -30.42
N ALA A 56 -59.47 -3.77 -29.46
CA ALA A 56 -60.82 -4.28 -29.18
C ALA A 56 -61.70 -3.16 -28.59
N SER A 57 -62.91 -3.05 -29.13
CA SER A 57 -63.93 -2.03 -28.87
C SER A 57 -64.76 -2.32 -27.60
N VAL A 58 -65.37 -1.27 -27.01
CA VAL A 58 -66.81 -1.17 -26.63
C VAL A 58 -67.10 0.02 -25.67
N LYS A 59 -67.99 0.92 -26.16
CA LYS A 59 -69.05 1.77 -25.54
C LYS A 59 -68.80 2.76 -24.36
N GLU A 60 -68.73 4.04 -24.75
CA GLU A 60 -69.64 5.18 -24.46
C GLU A 60 -70.52 5.24 -23.17
N SER A 61 -70.29 6.28 -22.33
CA SER A 61 -71.34 7.18 -21.77
C SER A 61 -70.73 8.42 -21.08
N GLU A 62 -71.14 9.62 -21.52
CA GLU A 62 -70.81 11.01 -21.09
C GLU A 62 -71.50 11.49 -19.75
N PRO A 63 -71.52 12.79 -19.35
CA PRO A 63 -70.42 13.73 -19.01
C PRO A 63 -70.70 14.58 -17.74
N SER A 64 -69.76 15.46 -17.32
CA SER A 64 -70.09 16.81 -16.77
C SER A 64 -68.84 17.71 -16.60
N ASP A 65 -68.71 18.67 -17.52
CA ASP A 65 -68.42 20.12 -17.33
C ASP A 65 -67.40 20.64 -16.28
N ARG A 66 -66.30 21.25 -16.77
CA ARG A 66 -66.16 22.73 -16.85
C ARG A 66 -64.80 23.19 -17.43
N THR A 67 -64.86 23.68 -18.67
CA THR A 67 -64.34 24.95 -19.21
C THR A 67 -62.90 25.43 -18.88
N THR A 68 -62.01 25.21 -19.85
CA THR A 68 -61.28 26.22 -20.68
C THR A 68 -60.66 27.47 -20.01
N GLN A 69 -59.33 27.61 -20.10
CA GLN A 69 -58.70 28.64 -20.96
C GLN A 69 -57.20 28.40 -21.17
N ILE A 70 -56.85 28.31 -22.46
CA ILE A 70 -55.50 28.31 -23.06
C ILE A 70 -55.33 29.67 -23.75
N THR A 71 -54.23 30.37 -23.47
CA THR A 71 -53.51 31.29 -24.40
C THR A 71 -52.10 31.46 -23.80
N ALA A 72 -51.00 30.88 -24.28
CA ALA A 72 -50.29 30.97 -25.57
C ALA A 72 -49.72 32.37 -25.88
N LEU A 73 -48.38 32.47 -25.88
CA LEU A 73 -47.50 33.30 -26.74
C LEU A 73 -46.03 32.97 -26.34
N ALA A 74 -45.34 32.09 -27.08
CA ALA A 74 -44.46 32.40 -28.22
C ALA A 74 -43.33 33.38 -27.80
N ALA A 75 -42.13 32.87 -27.51
CA ALA A 75 -41.03 32.62 -28.46
C ALA A 75 -40.07 33.82 -28.52
N ASP A 76 -38.84 33.65 -28.02
CA ASP A 76 -37.66 33.91 -28.84
C ASP A 76 -36.42 33.23 -28.23
N ALA A 77 -35.57 32.75 -29.13
CA ALA A 77 -34.26 32.19 -28.83
C ALA A 77 -33.21 33.30 -28.93
N ALA A 78 -32.27 33.35 -27.98
CA ALA A 78 -30.85 33.61 -28.25
C ALA A 78 -30.02 33.70 -26.95
N THR A 79 -28.87 33.04 -26.98
CA THR A 79 -27.61 33.36 -26.27
C THR A 79 -27.63 33.64 -24.77
N THR A 80 -27.06 32.72 -23.99
CA THR A 80 -26.31 33.05 -22.77
C THR A 80 -25.07 32.17 -22.65
N THR A 81 -23.97 32.77 -23.07
CA THR A 81 -22.66 32.80 -22.41
C THR A 81 -22.57 32.11 -21.06
N SER A 82 -21.52 31.28 -20.94
CA SER A 82 -20.83 30.90 -19.71
C SER A 82 -20.72 32.08 -18.73
N ALA A 83 -21.50 32.02 -17.65
CA ALA A 83 -21.33 32.85 -16.48
C ALA A 83 -21.03 31.93 -15.30
N THR A 84 -19.77 31.99 -14.86
CA THR A 84 -19.29 31.58 -13.55
C THR A 84 -20.28 32.00 -12.47
N PRO A 85 -20.73 31.12 -11.55
CA PRO A 85 -21.37 31.59 -10.33
C PRO A 85 -20.29 32.29 -9.50
N ALA A 86 -20.47 33.58 -9.32
CA ALA A 86 -19.71 34.40 -8.39
C ALA A 86 -19.78 33.78 -7.00
N ILE A 87 -18.61 33.45 -6.46
CA ILE A 87 -18.43 33.14 -5.05
C ILE A 87 -18.75 34.42 -4.30
N ALA A 88 -19.81 34.41 -3.50
CA ALA A 88 -20.06 35.47 -2.54
C ALA A 88 -18.89 35.50 -1.55
N ASP A 89 -18.27 36.68 -1.45
CA ASP A 89 -17.16 37.00 -0.57
C ASP A 89 -17.63 36.87 0.89
N ALA A 90 -17.38 35.71 1.51
CA ALA A 90 -17.54 35.52 2.94
C ALA A 90 -16.24 35.99 3.61
N THR A 91 -16.24 37.25 4.03
CA THR A 91 -15.20 37.85 4.86
C THR A 91 -15.08 37.10 6.19
N LEU A 92 -14.06 36.23 6.31
CA LEU A 92 -13.61 35.70 7.60
C LEU A 92 -12.89 36.82 8.36
N GLN A 93 -13.59 37.43 9.31
CA GLN A 93 -12.97 38.29 10.32
C GLN A 93 -12.09 37.45 11.25
N ALA A 94 -10.78 37.69 11.20
CA ALA A 94 -9.87 37.28 12.26
C ALA A 94 -10.16 38.13 13.51
N GLN A 95 -10.78 37.53 14.54
CA GLN A 95 -10.81 38.12 15.88
C GLN A 95 -9.49 37.77 16.59
N ALA A 96 -8.69 38.80 16.83
CA ALA A 96 -7.53 38.72 17.72
C ALA A 96 -8.02 38.53 19.17
N LEU A 97 -7.61 37.42 19.79
CA LEU A 97 -7.74 37.24 21.23
C LEU A 97 -6.53 37.88 21.92
N SER A 98 -6.80 38.86 22.78
CA SER A 98 -5.84 39.48 23.68
C SER A 98 -5.33 38.48 24.73
N PRO A 99 -4.06 38.57 25.16
CA PRO A 99 -3.54 37.72 26.23
C PRO A 99 -4.05 38.22 27.60
N SER A 100 -4.72 37.34 28.34
CA SER A 100 -5.05 37.55 29.75
C SER A 100 -4.05 36.80 30.63
N ASP A 101 -3.44 37.54 31.56
CA ASP A 101 -2.75 37.05 32.74
C ASP A 101 -3.58 35.99 33.47
N ASP A 102 -3.01 34.80 33.70
CA ASP A 102 -3.33 34.04 34.90
C ASP A 102 -2.15 33.13 35.31
N SER A 103 -1.74 33.27 36.56
CA SER A 103 -0.65 32.52 37.19
C SER A 103 -1.18 31.17 37.71
N PRO A 104 -0.40 30.08 37.66
CA PRO A 104 -0.81 28.84 38.31
C PRO A 104 -0.69 28.95 39.84
N GLY A 105 -1.82 28.74 40.51
CA GLY A 105 -1.95 28.70 41.95
C GLY A 105 -1.26 27.50 42.62
N MET A 106 -0.93 27.74 43.88
CA MET A 106 -0.33 26.87 44.88
C MET A 106 -1.00 25.50 45.06
N ILE A 107 -0.18 24.48 45.33
CA ILE A 107 -0.56 23.34 46.16
C ILE A 107 -0.08 23.62 47.59
N ASP A 108 -1.01 23.48 48.53
CA ASP A 108 -0.88 23.67 49.97
C ASP A 108 -0.23 22.42 50.62
N VAL A 109 0.89 22.61 51.32
CA VAL A 109 1.41 21.65 52.30
C VAL A 109 1.74 22.43 53.57
N ALA A 110 0.91 22.23 54.58
CA ALA A 110 1.06 22.81 55.89
C ALA A 110 2.17 22.12 56.72
N THR A 111 3.03 22.98 57.29
CA THR A 111 3.65 22.96 58.63
C THR A 111 4.62 21.85 59.03
N LEU A 112 5.91 22.21 59.14
CA LEU A 112 6.68 22.09 60.39
C LEU A 112 7.59 23.33 60.57
N ASP A 113 7.51 23.88 61.79
CA ASP A 113 8.19 25.07 62.31
C ASP A 113 9.68 24.80 62.68
N PRO A 114 10.49 25.78 63.14
CA PRO A 114 11.81 26.07 62.62
C PRO A 114 12.95 25.72 63.59
N GLU A 115 14.16 25.48 63.06
CA GLU A 115 15.39 25.62 63.85
C GLU A 115 16.61 26.02 63.01
N ASN A 116 17.07 27.24 63.30
CA ASN A 116 18.44 27.78 63.29
C ASN A 116 19.38 27.60 62.07
N PRO A 117 19.87 28.71 61.46
CA PRO A 117 20.88 28.68 60.41
C PRO A 117 22.29 28.89 60.99
N GLU A 118 23.19 27.92 60.84
CA GLU A 118 24.65 28.13 60.82
C GLU A 118 25.42 26.84 60.48
N ALA A 119 26.63 27.03 59.93
CA ALA A 119 27.65 26.06 59.48
C ALA A 119 27.45 25.51 58.04
N ALA A 120 28.12 26.08 57.02
CA ALA A 120 29.56 26.01 56.71
C ALA A 120 29.97 24.69 56.03
N SER A 121 30.35 24.82 54.75
CA SER A 121 31.34 24.01 54.01
C SER A 121 31.60 22.58 54.52
N ASP A 122 30.91 21.60 53.96
CA ASP A 122 31.28 20.19 54.18
C ASP A 122 32.17 19.73 53.02
N GLY A 123 33.47 20.00 53.19
CA GLY A 123 34.51 19.37 52.38
C GLY A 123 34.47 17.86 52.59
N MET A 124 34.82 17.11 51.54
CA MET A 124 34.98 15.66 51.62
C MET A 124 35.83 15.29 52.85
N ALA A 125 35.18 14.76 53.88
CA ALA A 125 35.88 14.28 55.06
C ALA A 125 36.78 13.12 54.63
N GLN A 126 38.08 13.24 54.93
CA GLN A 126 39.07 12.25 54.54
C GLN A 126 38.87 10.97 55.37
N VAL A 127 38.23 9.96 54.80
CA VAL A 127 38.05 8.64 55.42
C VAL A 127 39.26 7.77 55.11
N THR A 128 39.83 7.16 56.15
CA THR A 128 41.03 6.33 56.08
C THR A 128 40.64 4.86 55.89
N SER A 129 40.93 4.33 54.69
CA SER A 129 40.90 2.90 54.26
C SER A 129 39.61 2.34 53.66
N VAL A 130 39.78 1.51 52.61
CA VAL A 130 38.70 0.90 51.80
C VAL A 130 37.87 -0.11 52.56
N SER A 131 38.42 -0.63 53.66
CA SER A 131 37.70 -1.50 54.59
C SER A 131 36.54 -0.82 55.33
N GLN A 132 36.35 0.50 55.17
CA GLN A 132 35.23 1.25 55.74
C GLN A 132 34.05 1.42 54.77
N LEU A 133 34.19 1.00 53.50
CA LEU A 133 33.09 1.01 52.54
C LEU A 133 32.21 -0.22 52.75
N SER A 134 30.96 0.00 53.14
CA SER A 134 30.04 -1.07 53.55
C SER A 134 29.59 -1.99 52.42
N ASP A 135 29.76 -1.56 51.17
CA ASP A 135 29.29 -2.22 49.95
C ASP A 135 30.41 -2.80 49.07
N VAL A 136 31.66 -2.83 49.54
CA VAL A 136 32.81 -3.38 48.82
C VAL A 136 33.44 -4.51 49.63
N GLN A 137 33.41 -5.73 49.10
CA GLN A 137 33.96 -6.92 49.75
C GLN A 137 35.38 -7.24 49.26
N PRO A 138 36.26 -7.87 50.09
CA PRO A 138 37.60 -8.28 49.68
C PRO A 138 37.66 -9.24 48.48
N THR A 139 36.54 -9.89 48.15
CA THR A 139 36.38 -10.78 46.99
C THR A 139 35.95 -10.05 45.72
N ASP A 140 35.56 -8.78 45.79
CA ASP A 140 35.10 -8.03 44.63
C ASP A 140 36.27 -7.69 43.72
N TRP A 141 36.07 -7.84 42.41
CA TRP A 141 37.08 -7.57 41.39
C TRP A 141 37.63 -6.13 41.46
N ALA A 142 36.83 -5.18 41.95
CA ALA A 142 37.19 -3.78 42.11
C ALA A 142 37.90 -3.46 43.44
N PHE A 143 37.92 -4.39 44.40
CA PHE A 143 38.44 -4.14 45.75
C PHE A 143 39.89 -3.67 45.74
N GLN A 144 40.78 -4.35 45.00
CA GLN A 144 42.20 -3.98 44.92
C GLN A 144 42.43 -2.62 44.24
N SER A 145 41.63 -2.30 43.23
CA SER A 145 41.69 -1.03 42.51
C SER A 145 41.21 0.13 43.38
N LEU A 146 40.09 -0.06 44.09
CA LEU A 146 39.59 0.89 45.06
C LEU A 146 40.56 1.05 46.22
N GLN A 147 41.12 -0.04 46.73
CA GLN A 147 42.13 -0.02 47.79
C GLN A 147 43.30 0.89 47.42
N SER A 148 43.84 0.73 46.21
CA SER A 148 44.91 1.58 45.72
C SER A 148 44.47 3.05 45.59
N LEU A 149 43.28 3.32 45.05
CA LEU A 149 42.80 4.69 44.83
C LEU A 149 42.54 5.46 46.13
N VAL A 150 41.99 4.81 47.16
CA VAL A 150 41.69 5.45 48.45
C VAL A 150 42.91 5.47 49.36
N GLU A 151 43.63 4.36 49.51
CA GLU A 151 44.71 4.25 50.50
C GLU A 151 46.04 4.81 49.98
N ARG A 152 46.35 4.64 48.70
CA ARG A 152 47.63 5.08 48.13
C ARG A 152 47.58 6.48 47.54
N TYR A 153 46.47 6.83 46.87
CA TYR A 153 46.34 8.10 46.16
C TYR A 153 45.33 9.07 46.81
N GLY A 154 44.54 8.62 47.79
CA GLY A 154 43.53 9.45 48.45
C GLY A 154 42.47 10.04 47.52
N CYS A 155 42.34 9.49 46.31
CA CYS A 155 41.68 10.12 45.16
C CYS A 155 40.16 10.02 45.18
N ILE A 156 39.64 9.04 45.90
CA ILE A 156 38.23 8.71 45.94
C ILE A 156 37.88 8.59 47.41
N ALA A 157 37.04 9.50 47.91
CA ALA A 157 36.26 9.24 49.10
C ALA A 157 34.96 8.57 48.63
N GLY A 158 34.52 7.52 49.31
CA GLY A 158 33.16 7.02 49.09
C GLY A 158 32.12 8.12 49.29
N TYR A 159 30.86 7.80 49.04
CA TYR A 159 29.77 8.69 49.40
C TYR A 159 29.79 8.95 50.93
N PRO A 160 29.26 10.10 51.39
CA PRO A 160 29.24 10.45 52.83
C PRO A 160 28.57 9.40 53.73
N ASP A 161 27.74 8.53 53.14
CA ASP A 161 27.09 7.40 53.80
C ASP A 161 27.97 6.14 53.94
N GLY A 162 29.25 6.21 53.54
CA GLY A 162 30.20 5.10 53.64
C GLY A 162 29.97 4.02 52.58
N THR A 163 29.42 4.37 51.41
CA THR A 163 29.23 3.45 50.27
C THR A 163 30.00 3.88 49.02
N TYR A 164 30.25 2.97 48.09
CA TYR A 164 30.81 3.26 46.75
C TYR A 164 29.74 3.23 45.65
N ARG A 165 28.63 2.52 45.87
CA ARG A 165 27.48 2.31 44.98
C ARG A 165 27.87 1.73 43.61
N GLY A 166 28.78 0.75 43.61
CA GLY A 166 29.27 0.11 42.38
C GLY A 166 28.24 -0.71 41.60
N ASN A 167 27.05 -0.94 42.17
CA ASN A 167 25.98 -1.73 41.58
C ASN A 167 24.97 -0.92 40.73
N ARG A 168 25.16 0.40 40.60
CA ARG A 168 24.31 1.27 39.77
C ARG A 168 25.11 2.02 38.70
N ALA A 169 24.43 2.39 37.62
CA ALA A 169 24.99 3.30 36.64
C ALA A 169 25.19 4.70 37.26
N LEU A 170 26.35 5.29 36.98
CA LEU A 170 26.72 6.64 37.40
C LEU A 170 26.30 7.68 36.35
N THR A 171 25.90 8.87 36.78
CA THR A 171 25.60 9.98 35.86
C THR A 171 26.88 10.65 35.37
N ARG A 172 26.84 11.28 34.19
CA ARG A 172 27.99 12.02 33.63
C ARG A 172 28.53 13.10 34.60
N TYR A 173 27.66 13.71 35.39
CA TYR A 173 28.02 14.71 36.39
C TYR A 173 28.71 14.10 37.61
N GLU A 174 28.24 12.95 38.10
CA GLU A 174 28.89 12.22 39.19
C GLU A 174 30.29 11.73 38.79
N PHE A 175 30.47 11.28 37.55
CA PHE A 175 31.79 10.93 37.02
C PHE A 175 32.74 12.13 37.03
N ALA A 176 32.29 13.27 36.49
CA ALA A 176 33.11 14.46 36.35
C ALA A 176 33.54 15.02 37.73
N ALA A 177 32.63 15.02 38.71
CA ALA A 177 32.94 15.44 40.08
C ALA A 177 33.99 14.53 40.75
N GLY A 178 33.86 13.21 40.60
CA GLY A 178 34.82 12.25 41.15
C GLY A 178 36.21 12.37 40.51
N VAL A 179 36.28 12.54 39.19
CA VAL A 179 37.55 12.74 38.48
C VAL A 179 38.20 14.07 38.86
N ASN A 180 37.43 15.16 38.97
CA ASN A 180 37.96 16.46 39.36
C ASN A 180 38.57 16.43 40.77
N SER A 181 37.86 15.81 41.72
CA SER A 181 38.35 15.61 43.09
C SER A 181 39.66 14.81 43.14
N CYS A 182 39.77 13.72 42.37
CA CYS A 182 41.01 12.95 42.28
C CYS A 182 42.15 13.75 41.66
N LEU A 183 41.88 14.54 40.61
CA LEU A 183 42.89 15.42 40.01
C LEU A 183 43.38 16.49 40.99
N ASP A 184 42.49 17.08 41.78
CA ASP A 184 42.85 18.03 42.83
C ASP A 184 43.74 17.36 43.90
N ARG A 185 43.40 16.13 44.32
CA ARG A 185 44.21 15.38 45.28
C ARG A 185 45.57 14.96 44.73
N ILE A 186 45.64 14.57 43.46
CA ILE A 186 46.91 14.26 42.79
C ILE A 186 47.76 15.53 42.71
N ASN A 187 47.18 16.68 42.38
CA ASN A 187 47.91 17.95 42.36
C ASN A 187 48.44 18.32 43.77
N GLU A 188 47.67 18.09 44.83
CA GLU A 188 48.13 18.26 46.22
C GLU A 188 49.25 17.29 46.59
N LEU A 189 49.15 16.01 46.22
CA LEU A 189 50.18 15.01 46.48
C LEU A 189 51.47 15.28 45.69
N ILE A 190 51.35 15.83 44.48
CA ILE A 190 52.50 16.30 43.68
C ILE A 190 53.17 17.50 44.35
N GLN A 191 52.41 18.39 45.00
CA GLN A 191 52.97 19.52 45.76
C GLN A 191 53.58 19.09 47.11
N ALA A 192 53.02 18.07 47.76
CA ALA A 192 53.47 17.57 49.07
C ALA A 192 54.57 16.50 48.99
N GLY A 193 54.70 15.78 47.87
CA GLY A 193 55.63 14.68 47.65
C GLY A 193 56.96 15.07 46.98
N THR A 194 57.32 16.34 46.98
CA THR A 194 58.47 16.86 46.20
C THR A 194 59.85 16.55 46.80
N ASP A 195 59.96 15.79 47.89
CA ASP A 195 61.25 15.57 48.57
C ASP A 195 61.86 14.17 48.40
N GLU A 196 61.13 13.12 48.03
CA GLU A 196 61.74 11.80 47.81
C GLU A 196 61.07 10.99 46.68
N LEU A 197 61.86 10.78 45.61
CA LEU A 197 61.69 9.80 44.52
C LEU A 197 60.68 10.15 43.42
N VAL A 198 60.99 11.19 42.66
CA VAL A 198 60.84 11.13 41.20
C VAL A 198 62.18 10.67 40.62
N GLN A 199 62.37 9.36 40.44
CA GLN A 199 63.51 8.89 39.64
C GLN A 199 63.27 9.30 38.18
N LYS A 200 64.34 9.69 37.48
CA LYS A 200 64.25 10.09 36.05
C LYS A 200 63.59 8.99 35.21
N GLU A 201 63.75 7.73 35.59
CA GLU A 201 63.09 6.57 34.97
C GLU A 201 61.56 6.58 35.08
N ASP A 202 60.96 7.04 36.19
CA ASP A 202 59.50 7.08 36.37
C ASP A 202 58.88 8.23 35.58
N LEU A 203 59.56 9.38 35.50
CA LEU A 203 59.19 10.45 34.58
C LEU A 203 59.25 9.98 33.13
N ALA A 204 60.29 9.23 32.75
CA ALA A 204 60.40 8.67 31.41
C ALA A 204 59.30 7.64 31.11
N THR A 205 58.90 6.84 32.11
CA THR A 205 57.82 5.85 31.96
C THR A 205 56.46 6.52 31.86
N LEU A 206 56.18 7.56 32.65
CA LEU A 206 54.96 8.35 32.55
C LEU A 206 54.90 9.17 31.25
N GLN A 207 56.03 9.71 30.78
CA GLN A 207 56.12 10.38 29.47
C GLN A 207 55.84 9.38 28.34
N ARG A 208 56.41 8.17 28.42
CA ARG A 208 56.16 7.10 27.45
C ARG A 208 54.70 6.64 27.47
N LEU A 209 54.11 6.43 28.64
CA LEU A 209 52.70 6.07 28.76
C LEU A 209 51.81 7.23 28.30
N GLN A 210 52.13 8.49 28.59
CA GLN A 210 51.41 9.64 28.02
C GLN A 210 51.51 9.68 26.50
N GLU A 211 52.67 9.38 25.91
CA GLU A 211 52.82 9.29 24.45
C GLU A 211 52.01 8.12 23.86
N GLU A 212 52.07 6.93 24.48
CA GLU A 212 51.30 5.75 24.06
C GLU A 212 49.78 5.97 24.20
N PHE A 213 49.32 6.55 25.33
CA PHE A 213 47.92 6.92 25.54
C PHE A 213 47.48 8.09 24.68
N SER A 214 48.36 9.02 24.30
CA SER A 214 48.00 10.13 23.41
C SER A 214 47.58 9.63 22.02
N ALA A 215 48.25 8.60 21.52
CA ALA A 215 47.93 7.96 20.25
C ALA A 215 46.59 7.20 20.32
N GLU A 216 46.35 6.49 21.42
CA GLU A 216 45.07 5.79 21.67
C GLU A 216 43.91 6.77 21.86
N LEU A 217 44.12 7.86 22.61
CA LEU A 217 43.10 8.91 22.81
C LEU A 217 42.80 9.66 21.51
N ALA A 218 43.80 9.92 20.66
CA ALA A 218 43.58 10.47 19.34
C ALA A 218 42.75 9.52 18.47
N THR A 219 42.99 8.21 18.58
CA THR A 219 42.20 7.18 17.88
C THR A 219 40.76 7.13 18.39
N ILE A 220 40.55 7.17 19.70
CA ILE A 220 39.21 7.21 20.30
C ILE A 220 38.47 8.48 19.92
N ARG A 221 39.12 9.66 19.99
CA ARG A 221 38.55 10.93 19.54
C ARG A 221 38.15 10.86 18.07
N GLY A 222 39.01 10.35 17.20
CA GLY A 222 38.68 10.16 15.78
C GLY A 222 37.49 9.21 15.54
N ARG A 223 37.34 8.15 16.37
CA ARG A 223 36.16 7.26 16.32
C ARG A 223 34.90 7.97 16.81
N VAL A 224 34.99 8.77 17.87
CA VAL A 224 33.88 9.56 18.40
C VAL A 224 33.45 10.60 17.37
N ASP A 225 34.39 11.38 16.81
CA ASP A 225 34.10 12.38 15.77
C ASP A 225 33.46 11.70 14.54
N SER A 226 33.95 10.53 14.13
CA SER A 226 33.33 9.76 13.04
C SER A 226 31.94 9.24 13.38
N LEU A 227 31.67 8.87 14.63
CA LEU A 227 30.35 8.43 15.06
C LEU A 227 29.39 9.61 15.17
N GLU A 228 29.84 10.73 15.71
CA GLU A 228 29.07 11.98 15.78
C GLU A 228 28.72 12.48 14.37
N ALA A 229 29.66 12.45 13.43
CA ALA A 229 29.39 12.79 12.03
C ALA A 229 28.34 11.85 11.39
N ARG A 230 28.43 10.53 11.65
CA ARG A 230 27.42 9.56 11.19
C ARG A 230 26.06 9.77 11.85
N THR A 231 26.03 10.07 13.15
CA THR A 231 24.79 10.37 13.87
C THR A 231 24.15 11.64 13.33
N ALA A 232 24.92 12.71 13.13
CA ALA A 232 24.44 13.96 12.54
C ALA A 232 23.93 13.76 11.11
N GLU A 233 24.60 12.94 10.30
CA GLU A 233 24.13 12.57 8.96
C GLU A 233 22.82 11.77 9.01
N LEU A 234 22.67 10.83 9.96
CA LEU A 234 21.45 10.04 10.15
C LEU A 234 20.29 10.91 10.67
N GLU A 235 20.55 11.81 11.60
CA GLU A 235 19.56 12.76 12.14
C GLU A 235 19.11 13.75 11.07
N ALA A 236 20.04 14.29 10.28
CA ALA A 236 19.73 15.25 9.21
C ALA A 236 18.91 14.63 8.07
N ASN A 237 19.04 13.32 7.83
CA ASN A 237 18.32 12.59 6.78
C ASN A 237 17.15 11.74 7.31
N GLN A 238 16.73 11.93 8.56
CA GLN A 238 15.61 11.19 9.14
C GLN A 238 14.27 11.73 8.62
N PHE A 239 13.66 11.04 7.67
CA PHE A 239 12.34 11.39 7.13
C PHE A 239 11.24 11.39 8.22
N SER A 240 11.27 10.40 9.12
CA SER A 240 10.46 10.31 10.33
C SER A 240 10.99 9.18 11.23
N THR A 241 10.88 9.33 12.55
CA THR A 241 11.20 8.26 13.51
C THR A 241 10.14 7.15 13.53
N THR A 242 8.92 7.45 13.10
CA THR A 242 7.75 6.56 13.19
C THR A 242 7.18 6.16 11.84
N THR A 243 7.47 6.91 10.76
CA THR A 243 6.95 6.65 9.42
C THR A 243 8.05 6.18 8.48
N LYS A 244 7.84 5.04 7.82
CA LYS A 244 8.68 4.58 6.71
C LYS A 244 7.95 4.74 5.39
N LEU A 245 8.64 5.28 4.40
CA LEU A 245 8.17 5.37 3.02
C LEU A 245 8.69 4.16 2.24
N PHE A 246 7.81 3.55 1.44
CA PHE A 246 8.16 2.63 0.38
C PHE A 246 7.55 3.14 -0.93
N GLY A 247 8.34 3.24 -1.99
CA GLY A 247 7.90 3.72 -3.29
C GLY A 247 8.09 2.70 -4.39
N GLN A 248 7.16 2.69 -5.35
CA GLN A 248 7.29 1.97 -6.61
C GLN A 248 6.88 2.90 -7.76
N ALA A 249 7.70 2.98 -8.81
CA ALA A 249 7.34 3.64 -10.06
C ALA A 249 7.46 2.64 -11.20
N ILE A 250 6.36 2.44 -11.92
CA ILE A 250 6.23 1.52 -13.05
C ILE A 250 6.08 2.34 -14.32
N PHE A 251 6.86 2.00 -15.34
CA PHE A 251 6.74 2.54 -16.69
C PHE A 251 6.64 1.38 -17.67
N GLY A 252 5.56 1.33 -18.44
CA GLY A 252 5.29 0.29 -19.42
C GLY A 252 5.16 0.87 -20.81
N ILE A 253 5.75 0.21 -21.79
CA ILE A 253 5.38 0.35 -23.20
C ILE A 253 4.64 -0.92 -23.58
N GLN A 254 3.48 -0.79 -24.21
CA GLN A 254 2.73 -1.95 -24.70
C GLN A 254 2.10 -1.65 -26.05
N GLY A 255 1.83 -2.70 -26.81
CA GLY A 255 1.03 -2.63 -28.02
C GLY A 255 0.36 -3.98 -28.27
N ARG A 256 -0.73 -3.98 -29.03
CA ARG A 256 -1.46 -5.19 -29.38
C ARG A 256 -1.79 -5.25 -30.86
N THR A 257 -1.95 -6.47 -31.37
CA THR A 257 -2.29 -6.73 -32.77
C THR A 257 -3.66 -6.14 -33.12
N ASP A 258 -3.82 -5.68 -34.36
CA ASP A 258 -5.15 -5.33 -34.88
C ASP A 258 -6.08 -6.54 -34.79
N ASN A 259 -7.30 -6.32 -34.30
CA ASN A 259 -8.26 -7.38 -34.03
C ASN A 259 -9.69 -6.83 -34.10
N THR A 260 -10.62 -7.72 -34.48
CA THR A 260 -12.05 -7.47 -34.42
C THR A 260 -12.69 -8.47 -33.47
N ALA A 261 -13.42 -7.96 -32.47
CA ALA A 261 -14.19 -8.78 -31.56
C ALA A 261 -15.57 -9.08 -32.15
N ASP A 262 -16.04 -10.29 -31.88
CA ASP A 262 -17.47 -10.62 -31.86
C ASP A 262 -17.98 -10.21 -30.47
N PHE A 263 -18.63 -9.05 -30.39
CA PHE A 263 -19.11 -8.51 -29.13
C PHE A 263 -20.37 -9.22 -28.61
N PHE A 264 -21.15 -9.81 -29.51
CA PHE A 264 -22.37 -10.53 -29.20
C PHE A 264 -22.18 -12.02 -29.52
N PRO A 265 -21.47 -12.76 -28.65
CA PRO A 265 -20.73 -13.98 -29.00
C PRO A 265 -21.56 -15.16 -29.57
N VAL A 266 -22.89 -15.04 -29.60
CA VAL A 266 -23.81 -16.04 -30.14
C VAL A 266 -24.33 -15.71 -31.55
N ASP A 267 -24.09 -14.53 -32.09
CA ASP A 267 -24.50 -14.17 -33.47
C ASP A 267 -23.44 -14.56 -34.53
N GLY A 268 -22.19 -14.74 -34.09
CA GLY A 268 -21.07 -15.16 -34.92
C GLY A 268 -20.55 -14.07 -35.85
N VAL A 269 -20.81 -12.80 -35.54
CA VAL A 269 -20.43 -11.65 -36.37
C VAL A 269 -19.34 -10.83 -35.69
N LYS A 270 -18.19 -10.72 -36.35
CA LYS A 270 -17.14 -9.77 -35.97
C LYS A 270 -17.60 -8.35 -36.29
N ASP A 271 -18.13 -7.65 -35.29
CA ASP A 271 -18.79 -6.35 -35.46
C ASP A 271 -18.08 -5.19 -34.75
N THR A 272 -17.10 -5.51 -33.89
CA THR A 272 -16.46 -4.52 -33.02
C THR A 272 -14.97 -4.49 -33.28
N GLU A 273 -14.54 -3.57 -34.15
CA GLU A 273 -13.11 -3.28 -34.35
C GLU A 273 -12.52 -2.69 -33.07
N ASP A 274 -11.33 -3.15 -32.72
CA ASP A 274 -10.60 -2.67 -31.56
C ASP A 274 -9.78 -1.41 -31.91
N PRO A 275 -10.16 -0.22 -31.41
CA PRO A 275 -9.46 1.02 -31.75
C PRO A 275 -8.16 1.22 -30.95
N ALA A 276 -7.92 0.42 -29.92
CA ALA A 276 -6.82 0.63 -28.96
C ALA A 276 -5.63 -0.31 -29.23
N THR A 277 -5.27 -0.46 -30.51
CA THR A 277 -4.15 -1.30 -30.98
C THR A 277 -2.83 -0.54 -31.10
N ASN A 278 -2.87 0.79 -31.03
CA ASN A 278 -1.68 1.64 -31.05
C ASN A 278 -0.72 1.33 -29.87
N ILE A 279 0.57 1.42 -30.15
CA ILE A 279 1.60 1.38 -29.10
C ILE A 279 1.37 2.58 -28.18
N ASN A 280 1.22 2.33 -26.88
CA ASN A 280 1.06 3.36 -25.88
C ASN A 280 2.07 3.21 -24.74
N PHE A 281 2.12 4.26 -23.92
CA PHE A 281 2.95 4.34 -22.73
C PHE A 281 2.04 4.44 -21.51
N ILE A 282 2.36 3.66 -20.48
CA ILE A 282 1.61 3.58 -19.23
C ILE A 282 2.57 3.88 -18.09
N ASN A 283 2.16 4.72 -17.16
CA ASN A 283 2.91 4.97 -15.93
C ASN A 283 2.03 4.79 -14.70
N ASN A 284 2.61 4.26 -13.63
CA ASN A 284 1.94 4.06 -12.35
C ASN A 284 2.95 4.22 -11.23
N VAL A 285 2.74 5.22 -10.38
CA VAL A 285 3.57 5.53 -9.22
C VAL A 285 2.74 5.26 -7.97
N GLN A 286 3.29 4.48 -7.05
CA GLN A 286 2.68 4.09 -5.79
C GLN A 286 3.62 4.42 -4.65
N LEU A 287 3.12 5.12 -3.63
CA LEU A 287 3.84 5.51 -2.43
C LEU A 287 3.08 4.97 -1.22
N SER A 288 3.75 4.19 -0.38
CA SER A 288 3.18 3.62 0.83
C SER A 288 3.91 4.16 2.06
N LEU A 289 3.17 4.84 2.93
CA LEU A 289 3.65 5.33 4.22
C LEU A 289 3.17 4.39 5.33
N PHE A 290 4.12 3.71 5.97
CA PHE A 290 3.88 2.87 7.14
C PHE A 290 4.18 3.67 8.40
N THR A 291 3.16 4.21 9.04
CA THR A 291 3.28 4.99 10.28
C THR A 291 3.01 4.09 11.48
N GLN A 292 4.03 3.87 12.29
CA GLN A 292 3.92 3.15 13.55
C GLN A 292 3.31 4.07 14.62
N LEU A 293 2.09 3.76 15.06
CA LEU A 293 1.40 4.53 16.11
C LEU A 293 1.69 3.96 17.51
N SER A 294 1.98 2.65 17.61
CA SER A 294 2.42 1.98 18.83
C SER A 294 3.30 0.77 18.50
N ASN A 295 3.80 0.05 19.50
CA ASN A 295 4.49 -1.23 19.28
C ASN A 295 3.61 -2.33 18.67
N ARG A 296 2.29 -2.12 18.57
CA ARG A 296 1.31 -3.08 18.07
C ARG A 296 0.38 -2.53 17.00
N SER A 297 0.59 -1.30 16.54
CA SER A 297 -0.29 -0.69 15.54
C SER A 297 0.44 0.10 14.48
N ILE A 298 -0.08 -0.02 13.25
CA ILE A 298 0.42 0.65 12.05
C ILE A 298 -0.77 1.28 11.34
N LEU A 299 -0.59 2.52 10.90
CA LEU A 299 -1.42 3.18 9.90
C LEU A 299 -0.71 3.09 8.55
N LEU A 300 -1.35 2.46 7.58
CA LEU A 300 -0.92 2.45 6.18
C LEU A 300 -1.66 3.56 5.43
N THR A 301 -0.90 4.48 4.85
CA THR A 301 -1.39 5.47 3.90
C THR A 301 -0.73 5.22 2.55
N GLY A 302 -1.54 4.86 1.55
CA GLY A 302 -1.11 4.64 0.18
C GLY A 302 -1.55 5.81 -0.71
N LEU A 303 -0.65 6.29 -1.55
CA LEU A 303 -0.91 7.25 -2.61
C LEU A 303 -0.56 6.60 -3.95
N ALA A 304 -1.41 6.75 -4.94
CA ALA A 304 -1.13 6.30 -6.29
C ALA A 304 -1.41 7.41 -7.31
N ALA A 305 -0.62 7.49 -8.37
CA ALA A 305 -0.87 8.36 -9.51
C ALA A 305 -0.42 7.63 -10.78
N GLY A 306 -1.22 7.69 -11.83
CA GLY A 306 -0.89 7.02 -13.07
C GLY A 306 -1.65 7.58 -14.26
N ASN A 307 -1.17 7.20 -15.44
CA ASN A 307 -1.87 7.45 -16.68
C ASN A 307 -1.61 6.29 -17.65
N GLY A 308 -2.59 6.04 -18.50
CA GLY A 308 -2.57 5.01 -19.52
C GLY A 308 -3.27 3.72 -19.08
N SER A 309 -3.95 3.11 -20.05
CA SER A 309 -4.59 1.80 -19.91
C SER A 309 -4.57 1.08 -21.25
N THR A 310 -5.03 -0.18 -21.27
CA THR A 310 -5.31 -0.88 -22.53
C THR A 310 -6.63 -0.47 -23.18
N ALA A 311 -7.42 0.37 -22.50
CA ALA A 311 -8.74 0.84 -22.91
C ALA A 311 -9.65 -0.29 -23.45
N PRO A 312 -9.86 -1.38 -22.69
CA PRO A 312 -10.76 -2.44 -23.11
C PRO A 312 -12.17 -1.88 -23.29
N ARG A 313 -12.75 -2.07 -24.48
CA ARG A 313 -14.10 -1.56 -24.76
C ARG A 313 -15.17 -2.29 -23.95
N LEU A 314 -15.07 -3.61 -23.81
CA LEU A 314 -16.19 -4.45 -23.37
C LEU A 314 -15.80 -5.60 -22.45
N SER A 315 -14.69 -6.31 -22.68
CA SER A 315 -14.14 -7.29 -21.74
C SER A 315 -12.77 -6.86 -21.22
N ASN A 316 -12.48 -7.12 -19.94
CA ASN A 316 -11.21 -6.80 -19.32
C ASN A 316 -10.14 -7.89 -19.57
N ASP A 317 -10.23 -8.63 -20.68
CA ASP A 317 -9.30 -9.73 -21.01
C ASP A 317 -7.88 -9.23 -21.29
N THR A 318 -7.74 -8.03 -21.84
CA THR A 318 -6.45 -7.44 -22.25
C THR A 318 -5.76 -6.66 -21.14
N ARG A 319 -6.38 -6.53 -19.96
CA ARG A 319 -5.95 -5.60 -18.91
C ARG A 319 -4.57 -5.97 -18.34
N LEU A 320 -3.68 -4.98 -18.31
CA LEU A 320 -2.37 -5.09 -17.67
C LEU A 320 -2.44 -4.78 -16.17
N GLY A 321 -1.55 -5.41 -15.43
CA GLY A 321 -1.54 -5.43 -13.97
C GLY A 321 -1.10 -4.14 -13.29
N TYR A 322 -0.64 -3.15 -14.06
CA TYR A 322 -0.10 -1.87 -13.58
C TYR A 322 -0.82 -0.67 -14.19
N GLU A 323 -1.98 -0.87 -14.80
CA GLU A 323 -2.80 0.22 -15.32
C GLU A 323 -3.40 1.05 -14.19
N LEU A 324 -3.38 2.37 -14.37
CA LEU A 324 -4.07 3.33 -13.53
C LEU A 324 -4.33 4.58 -14.35
N ASP A 325 -5.57 5.04 -14.37
CA ASP A 325 -5.97 6.23 -15.11
C ASP A 325 -6.47 7.30 -14.14
N SER A 326 -5.53 8.11 -13.64
CA SER A 326 -5.82 9.20 -12.71
C SER A 326 -5.39 10.56 -13.28
N ASP A 327 -5.11 10.67 -14.58
CA ASP A 327 -4.51 11.85 -15.21
C ASP A 327 -3.24 12.34 -14.47
N ASN A 328 -2.45 11.40 -13.92
CA ASN A 328 -1.32 11.67 -13.04
C ASN A 328 -1.65 12.49 -11.77
N GLN A 329 -2.92 12.56 -11.38
CA GLN A 329 -3.34 13.10 -10.09
C GLN A 329 -3.17 12.04 -9.01
N PHE A 330 -2.69 12.45 -7.84
CA PHE A 330 -2.58 11.56 -6.70
C PHE A 330 -3.94 11.27 -6.09
N LEU A 331 -4.26 9.99 -6.00
CA LEU A 331 -5.39 9.45 -5.24
C LEU A 331 -4.89 8.70 -4.01
N ILE A 332 -5.75 8.61 -3.00
CA ILE A 332 -5.52 7.74 -1.84
C ILE A 332 -5.84 6.31 -2.28
N SER A 333 -4.83 5.46 -2.39
CA SER A 333 -5.00 4.05 -2.75
C SER A 333 -5.29 3.18 -1.52
N ASP A 334 -4.78 3.59 -0.36
CA ASP A 334 -4.91 2.86 0.90
C ASP A 334 -5.01 3.84 2.06
N LEU A 335 -5.93 3.57 2.97
CA LEU A 335 -5.98 4.23 4.26
C LEU A 335 -6.53 3.22 5.26
N SER A 336 -5.62 2.48 5.91
CA SER A 336 -6.01 1.39 6.80
C SER A 336 -5.20 1.37 8.09
N PHE A 337 -5.90 1.16 9.20
CA PHE A 337 -5.32 0.96 10.51
C PHE A 337 -5.27 -0.52 10.82
N ARG A 338 -4.10 -1.00 11.25
CA ARG A 338 -3.86 -2.39 11.67
C ARG A 338 -3.45 -2.42 13.14
N HIS A 339 -4.03 -3.32 13.91
CA HIS A 339 -3.69 -3.52 15.33
C HIS A 339 -3.51 -5.00 15.66
N LEU A 340 -2.42 -5.33 16.33
CA LEU A 340 -2.10 -6.68 16.78
C LEU A 340 -2.68 -6.93 18.18
N ILE A 341 -3.70 -7.79 18.24
CA ILE A 341 -4.31 -8.30 19.46
C ILE A 341 -3.57 -9.59 19.88
N GLY A 342 -3.02 -9.59 21.09
CA GLY A 342 -2.15 -10.68 21.53
C GLY A 342 -0.87 -10.75 20.68
N ASN A 343 -0.53 -11.95 20.20
CA ASN A 343 0.70 -12.20 19.43
C ASN A 343 0.43 -12.72 18.00
N ASN A 344 -0.81 -13.08 17.67
CA ASN A 344 -1.13 -13.82 16.45
C ASN A 344 -2.42 -13.39 15.75
N LEU A 345 -3.18 -12.43 16.29
CA LEU A 345 -4.39 -11.91 15.67
C LEU A 345 -4.20 -10.43 15.34
N ALA A 346 -4.18 -10.08 14.05
CA ALA A 346 -4.25 -8.70 13.61
C ALA A 346 -5.68 -8.36 13.18
N VAL A 347 -6.16 -7.19 13.57
CA VAL A 347 -7.39 -6.59 13.04
C VAL A 347 -7.03 -5.43 12.12
N VAL A 348 -7.80 -5.24 11.06
CA VAL A 348 -7.64 -4.16 10.10
C VAL A 348 -8.97 -3.45 9.88
N ALA A 349 -8.95 -2.13 9.82
CA ALA A 349 -10.12 -1.33 9.46
C ALA A 349 -9.67 -0.07 8.71
N GLY A 350 -10.46 0.37 7.74
CA GLY A 350 -10.10 1.53 6.94
C GLY A 350 -11.14 1.85 5.87
N PRO A 351 -11.29 3.13 5.50
CA PRO A 351 -12.21 3.54 4.43
C PRO A 351 -11.72 3.18 3.03
N VAL A 352 -10.41 2.93 2.84
CA VAL A 352 -9.81 2.59 1.54
C VAL A 352 -8.72 1.53 1.73
N GLY A 353 -8.59 0.59 0.78
CA GLY A 353 -7.58 -0.48 0.79
C GLY A 353 -7.92 -1.67 1.70
N VAL A 354 -9.16 -1.78 2.19
CA VAL A 354 -9.60 -2.93 3.02
C VAL A 354 -10.61 -3.77 2.25
N ASN A 355 -10.10 -4.82 1.61
CA ASN A 355 -10.85 -5.79 0.81
C ASN A 355 -10.11 -7.15 0.80
N ALA A 356 -10.70 -8.16 0.17
CA ALA A 356 -10.10 -9.50 0.14
C ALA A 356 -8.72 -9.53 -0.55
N VAL A 357 -8.48 -8.71 -1.58
CA VAL A 357 -7.18 -8.60 -2.26
C VAL A 357 -6.05 -8.21 -1.29
N ASN A 358 -6.33 -7.31 -0.35
CA ASN A 358 -5.33 -6.75 0.57
C ASN A 358 -5.28 -7.41 1.96
N VAL A 359 -6.36 -8.09 2.37
CA VAL A 359 -6.45 -8.76 3.68
C VAL A 359 -6.00 -10.22 3.60
N PHE A 360 -6.23 -10.89 2.46
CA PHE A 360 -5.84 -12.28 2.27
C PHE A 360 -4.34 -12.40 1.99
N ARG A 361 -3.69 -13.42 2.56
CA ARG A 361 -2.24 -13.63 2.43
C ARG A 361 -1.85 -14.24 1.08
N GLY A 362 -2.76 -15.00 0.47
CA GLY A 362 -2.50 -15.72 -0.79
C GLY A 362 -1.52 -16.88 -0.64
N ALA A 363 -1.47 -17.78 -1.62
CA ALA A 363 -0.52 -18.90 -1.65
C ALA A 363 0.61 -18.70 -2.68
N ASN A 364 0.35 -17.95 -3.76
CA ASN A 364 1.37 -17.61 -4.74
C ASN A 364 2.15 -16.37 -4.27
N ARG A 365 3.47 -16.36 -4.48
CA ARG A 365 4.37 -15.27 -4.04
C ARG A 365 4.69 -14.28 -5.16
N VAL A 366 4.14 -14.50 -6.36
CA VAL A 366 4.44 -13.74 -7.58
C VAL A 366 3.25 -12.83 -7.96
N GLU A 367 2.38 -12.48 -7.01
CA GLU A 367 1.16 -11.69 -7.25
C GLU A 367 1.42 -10.18 -7.12
N SER A 368 2.12 -9.56 -8.08
CA SER A 368 2.47 -8.13 -8.02
C SER A 368 2.38 -7.42 -9.37
N SER A 369 1.85 -6.19 -9.36
CA SER A 369 1.76 -5.27 -10.50
C SER A 369 3.12 -4.86 -11.09
N GLY A 370 4.15 -4.70 -10.24
CA GLY A 370 5.50 -4.31 -10.67
C GLY A 370 6.51 -5.46 -10.65
N GLN A 371 6.24 -6.53 -9.92
CA GLN A 371 7.20 -7.62 -9.70
C GLN A 371 6.71 -9.00 -10.15
N GLY A 372 5.46 -9.13 -10.55
CA GLY A 372 4.86 -10.39 -10.99
C GLY A 372 4.63 -10.46 -12.50
N PRO A 373 3.61 -11.21 -12.97
CA PRO A 373 3.19 -11.20 -14.36
C PRO A 373 2.77 -9.79 -14.81
N ILE A 374 2.67 -9.61 -16.12
CA ILE A 374 2.32 -8.35 -16.78
C ILE A 374 0.81 -8.18 -16.82
N SER A 375 0.03 -9.24 -17.08
CA SER A 375 -1.43 -9.13 -17.08
C SER A 375 -2.00 -9.00 -15.68
N ALA A 376 -3.15 -8.33 -15.56
CA ALA A 376 -3.88 -8.26 -14.29
C ALA A 376 -4.49 -9.63 -13.94
N PHE A 377 -4.92 -10.39 -14.96
CA PHE A 377 -5.51 -11.72 -14.82
C PHE A 377 -4.55 -12.74 -14.20
N ALA A 378 -3.29 -12.78 -14.64
CA ALA A 378 -2.31 -13.77 -14.17
C ALA A 378 -1.85 -13.57 -12.71
N GLN A 379 -2.07 -12.41 -12.12
CA GLN A 379 -1.56 -12.12 -10.78
C GLN A 379 -2.17 -13.01 -9.71
N ARG A 380 -3.48 -13.22 -9.74
CA ARG A 380 -4.23 -13.89 -8.67
C ARG A 380 -5.60 -14.32 -9.17
N ASN A 381 -6.28 -15.17 -8.40
CA ASN A 381 -7.65 -15.57 -8.71
C ASN A 381 -8.61 -14.36 -8.67
N PRO A 382 -9.26 -13.98 -9.79
CA PRO A 382 -10.14 -12.80 -9.84
C PRO A 382 -11.28 -12.79 -8.82
N ILE A 383 -11.76 -13.94 -8.35
CA ILE A 383 -12.90 -14.02 -7.41
C ILE A 383 -12.64 -13.25 -6.10
N ILE A 384 -11.37 -13.03 -5.72
CA ILE A 384 -11.05 -12.29 -4.50
C ILE A 384 -11.24 -10.77 -4.65
N SER A 385 -11.53 -10.30 -5.87
CA SER A 385 -11.89 -8.91 -6.17
C SER A 385 -13.41 -8.68 -6.21
N ILE A 386 -14.23 -9.72 -6.00
CA ILE A 386 -15.68 -9.68 -6.19
C ILE A 386 -16.35 -8.56 -5.39
N GLY A 387 -17.30 -7.87 -6.04
CA GLY A 387 -18.04 -6.74 -5.47
C GLY A 387 -17.25 -5.44 -5.35
N ASN A 388 -16.03 -5.37 -5.91
CA ASN A 388 -15.21 -4.17 -5.98
C ASN A 388 -15.08 -3.42 -4.63
N GLY A 389 -14.84 -4.15 -3.55
CA GLY A 389 -14.73 -3.57 -2.21
C GLY A 389 -13.55 -2.60 -2.09
N THR A 390 -13.79 -1.41 -1.53
CA THR A 390 -12.75 -0.38 -1.34
C THR A 390 -12.40 -0.22 0.13
N GLY A 391 -13.35 -0.33 1.06
CA GLY A 391 -13.08 -0.20 2.49
C GLY A 391 -14.02 -0.98 3.38
N GLY A 392 -13.61 -1.16 4.63
CA GLY A 392 -14.33 -1.94 5.63
C GLY A 392 -13.42 -2.41 6.76
N ALA A 393 -13.63 -3.66 7.20
CA ALA A 393 -12.90 -4.25 8.31
C ALA A 393 -12.55 -5.72 8.04
N GLY A 394 -11.48 -6.20 8.65
CA GLY A 394 -11.05 -7.59 8.53
C GLY A 394 -10.14 -8.01 9.66
N PHE A 395 -9.70 -9.26 9.61
CA PHE A 395 -8.73 -9.83 10.52
C PHE A 395 -7.82 -10.81 9.80
N ASP A 396 -6.63 -10.99 10.38
CA ASP A 396 -5.65 -11.98 9.99
C ASP A 396 -5.17 -12.71 11.25
N TRP A 397 -5.55 -13.98 11.35
CA TRP A 397 -5.26 -14.81 12.51
C TRP A 397 -4.31 -15.95 12.14
N GLN A 398 -3.10 -15.90 12.67
CA GLN A 398 -2.17 -17.02 12.60
C GLN A 398 -2.52 -18.04 13.69
N VAL A 399 -3.40 -18.99 13.35
CA VAL A 399 -3.86 -20.07 14.22
C VAL A 399 -2.68 -20.94 14.67
N SER A 400 -1.76 -21.24 13.74
CA SER A 400 -0.50 -21.94 14.00
C SER A 400 0.57 -21.48 13.02
N PRO A 401 1.86 -21.87 13.18
CA PRO A 401 2.92 -21.47 12.26
C PRO A 401 2.65 -21.79 10.77
N ARG A 402 1.82 -22.80 10.48
CA ARG A 402 1.50 -23.28 9.14
C ARG A 402 0.03 -23.13 8.75
N ILE A 403 -0.80 -22.52 9.60
CA ILE A 403 -2.23 -22.34 9.36
C ILE A 403 -2.62 -20.92 9.75
N SER A 404 -3.25 -20.20 8.83
CA SER A 404 -3.82 -18.88 9.08
C SER A 404 -5.23 -18.77 8.53
N LEU A 405 -6.08 -18.06 9.26
CA LEU A 405 -7.44 -17.74 8.88
C LEU A 405 -7.56 -16.22 8.74
N GLN A 406 -7.99 -15.77 7.58
CA GLN A 406 -8.29 -14.37 7.30
C GLN A 406 -9.79 -14.20 7.08
N GLY A 407 -10.30 -13.04 7.46
CA GLY A 407 -11.69 -12.66 7.19
C GLY A 407 -11.78 -11.18 6.85
N VAL A 408 -12.72 -10.82 5.99
CA VAL A 408 -12.93 -9.44 5.56
C VAL A 408 -14.41 -9.17 5.31
N TYR A 409 -14.81 -7.95 5.60
CA TYR A 409 -16.05 -7.35 5.16
C TYR A 409 -15.72 -6.00 4.54
N SER A 410 -16.16 -5.78 3.30
CA SER A 410 -15.88 -4.56 2.55
C SER A 410 -17.11 -4.07 1.78
N ALA A 411 -17.24 -2.75 1.66
CA ALA A 411 -18.20 -2.10 0.80
C ALA A 411 -17.49 -1.41 -0.37
N SER A 412 -18.18 -1.25 -1.51
CA SER A 412 -17.61 -0.59 -2.69
C SER A 412 -17.51 0.94 -2.52
N ASP A 413 -18.45 1.53 -1.79
CA ASP A 413 -18.44 2.96 -1.45
C ASP A 413 -18.82 3.16 0.03
N PRO A 414 -17.86 2.93 0.95
CA PRO A 414 -18.10 3.08 2.39
C PRO A 414 -18.12 4.54 2.85
N ALA A 415 -17.70 5.49 2.00
CA ALA A 415 -17.51 6.89 2.38
C ALA A 415 -18.75 7.76 2.13
N ASP A 416 -19.61 7.43 1.16
CA ASP A 416 -20.85 8.18 0.92
C ASP A 416 -21.95 7.84 1.97
N PRO A 417 -22.37 8.81 2.80
CA PRO A 417 -23.37 8.59 3.84
C PRO A 417 -24.83 8.69 3.35
N ASN A 418 -25.07 9.15 2.12
CA ASN A 418 -26.41 9.48 1.64
C ASN A 418 -27.09 8.30 0.96
N ASP A 419 -26.41 7.71 -0.03
CA ASP A 419 -26.95 6.63 -0.86
C ASP A 419 -26.02 5.42 -0.93
N ALA A 420 -24.94 5.40 -0.14
CA ALA A 420 -23.97 4.32 0.01
C ALA A 420 -23.79 3.93 1.50
N GLY A 421 -22.58 3.52 1.89
CA GLY A 421 -22.19 3.27 3.27
C GLY A 421 -21.58 1.89 3.52
N LEU A 422 -21.03 1.72 4.72
CA LEU A 422 -20.30 0.51 5.13
C LEU A 422 -21.18 -0.75 5.08
N PHE A 423 -22.46 -0.66 5.40
CA PHE A 423 -23.36 -1.82 5.51
C PHE A 423 -24.17 -2.09 4.23
N GLY A 424 -23.78 -1.46 3.12
CA GLY A 424 -24.49 -1.55 1.84
C GLY A 424 -25.72 -0.65 1.78
N SER A 425 -26.20 -0.45 0.55
CA SER A 425 -27.33 0.43 0.25
C SER A 425 -27.95 0.08 -1.11
N ARG A 426 -28.66 1.02 -1.75
CA ARG A 426 -29.09 0.92 -3.14
C ARG A 426 -27.95 1.06 -4.16
N ARG A 427 -26.84 1.71 -3.80
CA ARG A 427 -25.72 2.02 -4.71
C ARG A 427 -24.39 1.37 -4.32
N SER A 428 -24.27 0.85 -3.09
CA SER A 428 -23.04 0.26 -2.58
C SER A 428 -23.13 -1.26 -2.52
N ALA A 429 -22.19 -1.93 -3.19
CA ALA A 429 -21.98 -3.37 -3.09
C ALA A 429 -21.33 -3.72 -1.76
N THR A 430 -21.59 -4.93 -1.26
CA THR A 430 -20.96 -5.46 -0.04
C THR A 430 -20.41 -6.85 -0.29
N THR A 431 -19.25 -7.13 0.28
CA THR A 431 -18.60 -8.44 0.18
C THR A 431 -18.11 -8.86 1.56
N ALA A 432 -18.49 -10.06 2.00
CA ALA A 432 -17.95 -10.74 3.17
C ALA A 432 -17.18 -11.97 2.70
N GLY A 433 -15.95 -12.16 3.16
CA GLY A 433 -15.12 -13.28 2.74
C GLY A 433 -14.24 -13.85 3.84
N ALA A 434 -13.83 -15.09 3.65
CA ALA A 434 -12.86 -15.77 4.48
C ALA A 434 -11.83 -16.51 3.60
N GLN A 435 -10.58 -16.54 4.06
CA GLN A 435 -9.52 -17.35 3.48
C GLN A 435 -8.90 -18.25 4.57
N LEU A 436 -8.74 -19.53 4.23
CA LEU A 436 -7.90 -20.45 4.99
C LEU A 436 -6.62 -20.70 4.19
N THR A 437 -5.48 -20.32 4.76
CA THR A 437 -4.17 -20.61 4.19
C THR A 437 -3.47 -21.67 5.02
N VAL A 438 -2.96 -22.71 4.35
CA VAL A 438 -2.27 -23.85 4.96
C VAL A 438 -0.98 -24.12 4.19
N SER A 439 0.10 -24.37 4.92
CA SER A 439 1.37 -24.85 4.34
C SER A 439 1.64 -26.27 4.84
N PRO A 440 1.11 -27.33 4.19
CA PRO A 440 1.25 -28.71 4.67
C PRO A 440 2.72 -29.14 4.79
N THR A 441 3.58 -28.62 3.90
CA THR A 441 5.03 -28.82 3.91
C THR A 441 5.73 -27.47 3.75
N ASP A 442 7.05 -27.43 3.88
CA ASP A 442 7.81 -26.18 3.64
C ASP A 442 7.87 -25.78 2.15
N THR A 443 7.34 -26.63 1.26
CA THR A 443 7.36 -26.45 -0.21
C THR A 443 5.98 -26.28 -0.84
N ILE A 444 4.91 -26.53 -0.10
CA ILE A 444 3.53 -26.46 -0.62
C ILE A 444 2.76 -25.46 0.21
N ASP A 445 2.23 -24.43 -0.46
CA ASP A 445 1.32 -23.44 0.08
C ASP A 445 -0.06 -23.61 -0.60
N LEU A 446 -1.12 -23.66 0.19
CA LEU A 446 -2.52 -23.80 -0.24
C LEU A 446 -3.35 -22.66 0.35
N ALA A 447 -4.21 -22.04 -0.45
CA ALA A 447 -5.22 -21.12 0.02
C ALA A 447 -6.61 -21.56 -0.47
N LEU A 448 -7.59 -21.55 0.42
CA LEU A 448 -9.01 -21.77 0.13
C LEU A 448 -9.77 -20.50 0.45
N HIS A 449 -10.68 -20.10 -0.43
CA HIS A 449 -11.38 -18.82 -0.35
C HIS A 449 -12.88 -19.04 -0.48
N TYR A 450 -13.66 -18.33 0.32
CA TYR A 450 -15.10 -18.18 0.15
C TYR A 450 -15.45 -16.70 0.30
N LEU A 451 -16.24 -16.18 -0.64
CA LEU A 451 -16.74 -14.82 -0.61
C LEU A 451 -18.24 -14.81 -0.93
N ASN A 452 -19.01 -14.10 -0.13
CA ASN A 452 -20.40 -13.76 -0.42
C ASN A 452 -20.48 -12.27 -0.75
N SER A 453 -21.01 -11.95 -1.92
CA SER A 453 -21.17 -10.58 -2.38
C SER A 453 -22.62 -10.26 -2.71
N TYR A 454 -23.02 -9.02 -2.49
CA TYR A 454 -24.29 -8.47 -2.92
C TYR A 454 -24.08 -7.14 -3.63
N ASN A 455 -24.42 -7.10 -4.92
CA ASN A 455 -24.40 -5.93 -5.78
C ASN A 455 -25.85 -5.47 -6.03
N PRO A 456 -26.28 -4.32 -5.49
CA PRO A 456 -27.64 -3.85 -5.70
C PRO A 456 -27.85 -3.33 -7.13
N SER A 457 -29.09 -3.33 -7.62
CA SER A 457 -29.44 -2.89 -8.99
C SER A 457 -29.16 -1.41 -9.26
N GLY A 458 -29.03 -0.58 -8.22
CA GLY A 458 -28.67 0.84 -8.34
C GLY A 458 -27.17 1.11 -8.23
N SER A 459 -26.33 0.07 -8.08
CA SER A 459 -24.88 0.23 -8.10
C SER A 459 -24.34 0.41 -9.52
N ASN A 460 -23.13 0.96 -9.62
CA ASN A 460 -22.41 1.08 -10.90
C ASN A 460 -22.02 -0.29 -11.50
N PHE A 461 -22.13 -1.37 -10.71
CA PHE A 461 -21.79 -2.74 -11.10
C PHE A 461 -23.01 -3.66 -11.14
N ALA A 462 -24.20 -3.10 -11.34
CA ALA A 462 -25.44 -3.87 -11.41
C ALA A 462 -25.38 -4.94 -12.52
N GLY A 463 -25.62 -6.19 -12.14
CA GLY A 463 -25.54 -7.35 -13.01
C GLY A 463 -24.12 -7.84 -13.35
N SER A 464 -23.08 -7.23 -12.80
CA SER A 464 -21.68 -7.68 -12.88
C SER A 464 -21.25 -8.36 -11.57
N LEU A 465 -20.25 -9.23 -11.65
CA LEU A 465 -19.51 -9.76 -10.50
C LEU A 465 -18.59 -8.70 -9.87
N GLY A 466 -18.20 -7.66 -10.60
CA GLY A 466 -17.31 -6.59 -10.13
C GLY A 466 -15.86 -7.06 -9.91
N LEU A 467 -15.38 -7.95 -10.77
CA LEU A 467 -14.03 -8.52 -10.72
C LEU A 467 -13.02 -7.60 -11.38
N GLY A 468 -13.45 -6.83 -12.39
CA GLY A 468 -12.59 -5.94 -13.18
C GLY A 468 -11.58 -6.67 -14.05
N ILE A 469 -11.82 -7.97 -14.32
CA ILE A 469 -10.98 -8.88 -15.11
C ILE A 469 -11.88 -9.80 -15.93
N GLY A 470 -11.56 -9.96 -17.21
CA GLY A 470 -12.35 -10.73 -18.15
C GLY A 470 -13.74 -10.16 -18.42
N ASP A 471 -14.62 -10.99 -18.94
CA ASP A 471 -16.05 -10.71 -19.00
C ASP A 471 -16.71 -11.09 -17.67
N ASP A 472 -17.07 -10.10 -16.87
CA ASP A 472 -17.66 -10.28 -15.55
C ASP A 472 -19.13 -9.83 -15.48
N GLN A 473 -19.72 -9.46 -16.61
CA GLN A 473 -21.15 -9.17 -16.71
C GLN A 473 -21.91 -10.50 -16.81
N VAL A 474 -22.88 -10.71 -15.92
CA VAL A 474 -23.66 -11.96 -15.87
C VAL A 474 -25.17 -11.77 -16.06
N THR A 475 -25.68 -10.55 -15.88
CA THR A 475 -27.08 -10.16 -16.16
C THR A 475 -27.12 -8.68 -16.57
N ILE A 476 -28.28 -8.08 -16.88
CA ILE A 476 -28.37 -6.63 -17.20
C ILE A 476 -29.15 -5.89 -16.11
N GLY A 477 -28.51 -4.90 -15.47
CA GLY A 477 -29.16 -3.93 -14.57
C GLY A 477 -29.83 -4.52 -13.33
N SER A 478 -29.63 -5.81 -13.05
CA SER A 478 -30.29 -6.52 -11.95
C SER A 478 -29.42 -6.53 -10.70
N GLY A 479 -30.06 -6.55 -9.53
CA GLY A 479 -29.38 -6.81 -8.28
C GLY A 479 -28.91 -8.26 -8.26
N LEU A 480 -27.68 -8.50 -7.80
CA LEU A 480 -27.01 -9.78 -7.88
C LEU A 480 -26.45 -10.17 -6.52
N LYS A 481 -26.79 -11.37 -6.05
CA LYS A 481 -26.13 -12.01 -4.91
C LYS A 481 -25.26 -13.14 -5.43
N THR A 482 -23.98 -13.14 -5.06
CA THR A 482 -23.00 -14.12 -5.54
C THR A 482 -22.33 -14.84 -4.38
N ASP A 483 -22.28 -16.15 -4.47
CA ASP A 483 -21.46 -17.04 -3.65
C ASP A 483 -20.25 -17.49 -4.50
N ALA A 484 -19.04 -17.14 -4.07
CA ALA A 484 -17.80 -17.40 -4.79
C ALA A 484 -16.87 -18.30 -3.99
N PHE A 485 -16.35 -19.33 -4.64
CA PHE A 485 -15.46 -20.34 -4.06
C PHE A 485 -14.19 -20.39 -4.88
N GLY A 486 -13.04 -20.53 -4.23
CA GLY A 486 -11.82 -20.80 -4.97
C GLY A 486 -10.70 -21.39 -4.15
N ALA A 487 -9.69 -21.81 -4.88
CA ALA A 487 -8.49 -22.41 -4.33
C ALA A 487 -7.26 -21.93 -5.09
N THR A 488 -6.14 -21.82 -4.40
CA THR A 488 -4.81 -21.56 -4.98
C THR A 488 -3.81 -22.54 -4.39
N VAL A 489 -3.01 -23.17 -5.24
CA VAL A 489 -1.90 -24.04 -4.82
C VAL A 489 -0.60 -23.54 -5.44
N ALA A 490 0.46 -23.49 -4.63
CA ALA A 490 1.81 -23.21 -5.08
C ALA A 490 2.76 -24.26 -4.50
N TRP A 491 3.45 -24.98 -5.38
CA TRP A 491 4.40 -26.02 -5.04
C TRP A 491 5.79 -25.68 -5.57
N ARG A 492 6.71 -25.43 -4.65
CA ARG A 492 8.14 -25.31 -4.93
C ARG A 492 8.73 -26.71 -5.18
N ALA A 493 8.54 -27.22 -6.39
CA ALA A 493 9.03 -28.53 -6.82
C ALA A 493 10.56 -28.64 -6.70
N THR A 494 11.27 -27.56 -7.02
CA THR A 494 12.71 -27.40 -6.77
C THR A 494 13.01 -25.95 -6.39
N PRO A 495 14.21 -25.60 -5.86
CA PRO A 495 14.56 -24.21 -5.60
C PRO A 495 14.39 -23.26 -6.80
N GLY A 496 14.59 -23.76 -8.03
CA GLY A 496 14.47 -22.98 -9.27
C GLY A 496 13.18 -23.17 -10.06
N ILE A 497 12.21 -23.97 -9.56
CA ILE A 497 10.93 -24.22 -10.24
C ILE A 497 9.80 -24.26 -9.23
N THR A 498 8.82 -23.37 -9.42
CA THR A 498 7.54 -23.39 -8.71
C THR A 498 6.42 -23.69 -9.71
N VAL A 499 5.63 -24.71 -9.41
CA VAL A 499 4.44 -25.11 -10.18
C VAL A 499 3.23 -24.74 -9.34
N GLY A 500 2.20 -24.17 -9.95
CA GLY A 500 0.99 -23.85 -9.21
C GLY A 500 -0.17 -23.51 -10.10
N GLY A 501 -1.25 -23.11 -9.46
CA GLY A 501 -2.45 -22.69 -10.15
C GLY A 501 -3.52 -22.26 -9.17
N TRP A 502 -4.56 -21.64 -9.70
CA TRP A 502 -5.75 -21.29 -8.96
C TRP A 502 -7.00 -21.56 -9.80
N GLY A 503 -8.13 -21.73 -9.12
CA GLY A 503 -9.43 -21.95 -9.74
C GLY A 503 -10.53 -21.27 -8.93
N GLY A 504 -11.53 -20.73 -9.61
CA GLY A 504 -12.68 -20.07 -9.05
C GLY A 504 -13.98 -20.59 -9.66
N PHE A 505 -15.02 -20.62 -8.84
CA PHE A 505 -16.39 -20.92 -9.20
C PHE A 505 -17.30 -19.90 -8.52
N THR A 506 -18.26 -19.34 -9.25
CA THR A 506 -19.26 -18.43 -8.68
C THR A 506 -20.66 -18.89 -9.03
N ASN A 507 -21.56 -18.85 -8.06
CA ASN A 507 -22.99 -19.01 -8.29
C ASN A 507 -23.69 -17.70 -7.93
N SER A 508 -24.31 -17.07 -8.93
CA SER A 508 -24.94 -15.76 -8.83
C SER A 508 -26.45 -15.88 -9.03
N ARG A 509 -27.24 -15.16 -8.23
CA ARG A 509 -28.70 -15.15 -8.33
C ARG A 509 -29.28 -13.75 -8.21
N ILE A 510 -30.40 -13.52 -8.88
CA ILE A 510 -31.18 -12.30 -8.73
C ILE A 510 -32.11 -12.51 -7.52
N PRO A 511 -32.05 -11.66 -6.47
CA PRO A 511 -32.92 -11.82 -5.30
C PRO A 511 -34.41 -11.82 -5.68
N ASN A 512 -35.17 -12.73 -5.08
CA ASN A 512 -36.61 -12.93 -5.35
C ASN A 512 -36.94 -13.36 -6.78
N ARG A 513 -36.00 -13.99 -7.46
CA ARG A 513 -36.19 -14.59 -8.78
C ARG A 513 -35.61 -16.00 -8.79
N ASP A 514 -36.24 -16.88 -9.55
CA ASP A 514 -35.75 -18.23 -9.77
C ASP A 514 -34.53 -18.23 -10.69
N GLY A 515 -33.74 -19.31 -10.64
CA GLY A 515 -32.53 -19.51 -11.43
C GLY A 515 -31.27 -18.85 -10.86
N ASN A 516 -30.14 -19.23 -11.44
CA ASN A 516 -28.79 -18.81 -11.15
C ASN A 516 -27.94 -18.69 -12.42
N VAL A 517 -26.80 -18.03 -12.27
CA VAL A 517 -25.73 -17.96 -13.26
C VAL A 517 -24.49 -18.53 -12.63
N GLU A 518 -23.90 -19.52 -13.27
CA GLU A 518 -22.66 -20.15 -12.85
C GLU A 518 -21.51 -19.64 -13.72
N THR A 519 -20.42 -19.23 -13.07
CA THR A 519 -19.19 -18.88 -13.78
C THR A 519 -18.00 -19.65 -13.25
N THR A 520 -17.04 -19.92 -14.14
CA THR A 520 -15.77 -20.57 -13.80
C THR A 520 -14.58 -19.80 -14.34
N ASN A 521 -13.47 -19.86 -13.63
CA ASN A 521 -12.20 -19.29 -14.04
C ASN A 521 -11.03 -20.11 -13.46
N TRP A 522 -9.91 -20.16 -14.15
CA TRP A 522 -8.74 -20.90 -13.66
C TRP A 522 -7.44 -20.43 -14.29
N MET A 523 -6.32 -20.79 -13.67
CA MET A 523 -4.97 -20.54 -14.16
C MET A 523 -4.04 -21.64 -13.66
N ALA A 524 -3.13 -22.07 -14.54
CA ALA A 524 -1.96 -22.84 -14.19
C ALA A 524 -0.71 -22.01 -14.51
N PHE A 525 0.31 -22.11 -13.67
CA PHE A 525 1.54 -21.35 -13.85
C PHE A 525 2.80 -22.14 -13.51
N LEU A 526 3.87 -21.77 -14.20
CA LEU A 526 5.25 -22.16 -13.93
C LEU A 526 6.05 -20.89 -13.68
N ASN A 527 6.75 -20.86 -12.54
CA ASN A 527 7.68 -19.79 -12.20
C ASN A 527 9.08 -20.36 -12.06
N PHE A 528 10.06 -19.62 -12.60
CA PHE A 528 11.48 -19.96 -12.60
C PHE A 528 12.26 -18.85 -11.88
N PRO A 529 12.34 -18.90 -10.54
CA PRO A 529 13.20 -18.00 -9.78
C PRO A 529 14.66 -18.16 -10.18
N ASP A 530 15.40 -17.06 -10.21
CA ASP A 530 16.82 -16.98 -10.53
C ASP A 530 17.18 -17.53 -11.94
N LEU A 531 16.19 -17.53 -12.86
CA LEU A 531 16.40 -17.99 -14.22
C LEU A 531 17.43 -17.10 -14.95
N PHE A 532 18.55 -17.71 -15.34
CA PHE A 532 19.69 -17.04 -15.99
C PHE A 532 20.36 -15.94 -15.14
N GLY A 533 20.14 -15.90 -13.82
CA GLY A 533 20.85 -14.99 -12.91
C GLY A 533 20.08 -14.72 -11.62
N GLU A 534 20.81 -14.40 -10.55
CA GLU A 534 20.23 -14.15 -9.23
C GLU A 534 19.26 -12.95 -9.25
N GLY A 535 18.08 -13.13 -8.66
CA GLY A 535 17.00 -12.14 -8.59
C GLY A 535 16.12 -12.07 -9.84
N ASN A 536 16.51 -12.73 -10.94
CA ASN A 536 15.68 -12.82 -12.14
C ASN A 536 14.47 -13.73 -11.92
N LEU A 537 13.45 -13.60 -12.77
CA LEU A 537 12.26 -14.45 -12.71
C LEU A 537 11.68 -14.67 -14.11
N GLY A 538 11.58 -15.92 -14.53
CA GLY A 538 10.77 -16.30 -15.70
C GLY A 538 9.40 -16.82 -15.27
N GLY A 539 8.37 -16.58 -16.07
CA GLY A 539 7.02 -17.10 -15.82
C GLY A 539 6.31 -17.54 -17.09
N ILE A 540 5.55 -18.63 -17.00
CA ILE A 540 4.65 -19.13 -18.05
C ILE A 540 3.29 -19.40 -17.41
N TYR A 541 2.24 -18.80 -17.95
CA TYR A 541 0.91 -18.77 -17.37
C TYR A 541 -0.12 -19.14 -18.44
N VAL A 542 -1.02 -20.06 -18.12
CA VAL A 542 -2.13 -20.47 -19.00
C VAL A 542 -3.41 -20.56 -18.19
N GLY A 543 -4.48 -19.90 -18.64
CA GLY A 543 -5.73 -19.90 -17.90
C GLY A 543 -6.93 -19.44 -18.71
N GLN A 544 -8.08 -19.45 -18.05
CA GLN A 544 -9.37 -19.01 -18.57
C GLN A 544 -9.93 -17.93 -17.63
N PRO A 545 -10.16 -16.70 -18.09
CA PRO A 545 -10.89 -15.69 -17.34
C PRO A 545 -12.33 -16.13 -17.03
N PRO A 546 -13.06 -15.38 -16.20
CA PRO A 546 -14.46 -15.71 -15.92
C PRO A 546 -15.25 -15.98 -17.19
N LYS A 547 -15.93 -17.13 -17.19
CA LYS A 547 -16.83 -17.58 -18.25
C LYS A 547 -18.14 -18.03 -17.62
N ILE A 548 -19.27 -17.59 -18.16
CA ILE A 548 -20.58 -18.16 -17.86
C ILE A 548 -20.65 -19.59 -18.42
N THR A 549 -20.77 -20.57 -17.55
CA THR A 549 -20.86 -22.00 -17.90
C THR A 549 -22.28 -22.52 -17.89
N GLU A 550 -23.17 -21.86 -17.17
CA GLU A 550 -24.58 -22.19 -17.09
C GLU A 550 -25.35 -20.96 -16.62
N SER A 551 -26.54 -20.72 -17.17
CA SER A 551 -27.41 -19.62 -16.78
C SER A 551 -28.85 -20.02 -17.03
N ASP A 552 -29.61 -20.34 -15.98
CA ASP A 552 -30.99 -20.83 -16.05
C ASP A 552 -32.00 -19.77 -15.53
N LEU A 553 -31.62 -18.50 -15.56
CA LEU A 553 -32.52 -17.41 -15.21
C LEU A 553 -33.76 -17.42 -16.13
N PRO A 554 -34.90 -16.85 -15.68
CA PRO A 554 -36.07 -16.69 -16.53
C PRO A 554 -35.74 -15.95 -17.82
N ALA A 555 -36.42 -16.33 -18.90
CA ALA A 555 -36.26 -15.71 -20.22
C ALA A 555 -36.31 -14.17 -20.13
N GLY A 556 -35.42 -13.51 -20.89
CA GLY A 556 -35.22 -12.06 -20.86
C GLY A 556 -34.23 -11.59 -19.81
N GLN A 557 -33.37 -12.48 -19.28
CA GLN A 557 -32.30 -12.13 -18.34
C GLN A 557 -30.94 -12.72 -18.69
N ASN A 558 -30.90 -13.88 -19.37
CA ASN A 558 -29.66 -14.57 -19.68
C ASN A 558 -28.87 -13.85 -20.77
N ILE A 559 -27.60 -13.57 -20.49
CA ILE A 559 -26.61 -13.09 -21.46
C ILE A 559 -25.57 -14.19 -21.70
N PRO A 560 -24.97 -14.27 -22.90
CA PRO A 560 -25.03 -13.30 -24.01
C PRO A 560 -26.30 -13.36 -24.87
N ASN A 561 -27.17 -14.37 -24.73
CA ASN A 561 -28.32 -14.59 -25.61
C ASN A 561 -29.22 -13.35 -25.78
N LEU A 562 -29.55 -12.66 -24.68
CA LEU A 562 -30.37 -11.45 -24.71
C LEU A 562 -29.70 -10.30 -25.47
N LEU A 563 -28.38 -10.14 -25.30
CA LEU A 563 -27.61 -9.05 -25.92
C LEU A 563 -27.51 -9.23 -27.44
N ALA A 564 -27.43 -10.47 -27.91
CA ALA A 564 -27.42 -10.80 -29.33
C ALA A 564 -28.80 -10.82 -30.00
N GLY A 565 -29.83 -10.23 -29.38
CA GLY A 565 -31.19 -10.15 -29.92
C GLY A 565 -32.03 -11.42 -29.75
N GLY A 566 -31.55 -12.40 -28.99
CA GLY A 566 -32.33 -13.57 -28.57
C GLY A 566 -33.35 -13.23 -27.47
N ALA A 567 -34.17 -14.21 -27.10
CA ALA A 567 -35.16 -14.04 -26.04
C ALA A 567 -34.56 -14.07 -24.62
N GLY A 568 -33.23 -14.11 -24.49
CA GLY A 568 -32.52 -14.31 -23.22
C GLY A 568 -32.81 -15.68 -22.62
N THR A 569 -32.77 -16.73 -23.44
CA THR A 569 -32.99 -18.13 -23.00
C THR A 569 -31.81 -18.67 -22.21
N GLU A 570 -32.05 -19.70 -21.43
CA GLU A 570 -31.01 -20.43 -20.69
C GLU A 570 -29.86 -20.89 -21.60
N GLY A 571 -28.63 -20.87 -21.07
CA GLY A 571 -27.45 -21.33 -21.78
C GLY A 571 -26.13 -20.85 -21.18
N ASP A 572 -25.04 -21.22 -21.86
CA ASP A 572 -23.67 -20.83 -21.52
C ASP A 572 -23.11 -19.81 -22.52
N GLN A 573 -21.87 -19.37 -22.29
CA GLN A 573 -21.11 -18.65 -23.31
C GLN A 573 -20.58 -19.62 -24.38
N PRO A 574 -20.72 -19.28 -25.68
CA PRO A 574 -20.46 -20.19 -26.79
C PRO A 574 -18.97 -20.46 -27.04
N GLY A 575 -18.10 -19.57 -26.58
CA GLY A 575 -16.65 -19.70 -26.67
C GLY A 575 -15.99 -19.84 -25.30
N THR A 576 -14.66 -19.80 -25.28
CA THR A 576 -13.87 -19.87 -24.06
C THR A 576 -12.57 -19.12 -24.28
N THR A 577 -12.42 -17.98 -23.60
CA THR A 577 -11.19 -17.22 -23.67
C THR A 577 -10.05 -18.05 -23.10
N THR A 578 -8.96 -18.21 -23.85
CA THR A 578 -7.73 -18.83 -23.32
C THR A 578 -6.62 -17.80 -23.29
N HIS A 579 -6.10 -17.54 -22.09
CA HIS A 579 -4.98 -16.64 -21.83
C HIS A 579 -3.69 -17.44 -21.78
N LEU A 580 -2.72 -17.08 -22.61
CA LEU A 580 -1.34 -17.54 -22.53
C LEU A 580 -0.43 -16.33 -22.28
N GLU A 581 0.43 -16.41 -21.27
CA GLU A 581 1.40 -15.36 -20.98
C GLU A 581 2.78 -15.93 -20.70
N VAL A 582 3.79 -15.29 -21.25
CA VAL A 582 5.21 -15.55 -20.98
C VAL A 582 5.90 -14.25 -20.67
N PHE A 583 6.63 -14.19 -19.55
CA PHE A 583 7.40 -13.02 -19.17
C PHE A 583 8.75 -13.38 -18.60
N TYR A 584 9.69 -12.43 -18.65
CA TYR A 584 11.00 -12.55 -18.04
C TYR A 584 11.38 -11.24 -17.34
N ARG A 585 11.44 -11.26 -16.01
CA ARG A 585 11.91 -10.13 -15.20
C ARG A 585 13.42 -10.23 -15.04
N TYR A 586 14.13 -9.31 -15.67
CA TYR A 586 15.55 -9.09 -15.52
C TYR A 586 15.82 -8.05 -14.43
N ARG A 587 16.60 -8.42 -13.41
CA ARG A 587 17.04 -7.54 -12.33
C ARG A 587 18.29 -6.79 -12.77
N VAL A 588 18.13 -5.51 -13.09
CA VAL A 588 19.23 -4.62 -13.49
C VAL A 588 20.05 -4.21 -12.28
N SER A 589 19.37 -3.92 -11.16
CA SER A 589 19.96 -3.61 -9.86
C SER A 589 18.98 -3.99 -8.74
N ASP A 590 19.34 -3.71 -7.49
CA ASP A 590 18.46 -3.93 -6.33
C ASP A 590 17.14 -3.16 -6.40
N ASN A 591 17.14 -2.04 -7.13
CA ASN A 591 16.02 -1.10 -7.18
C ASN A 591 15.37 -1.00 -8.56
N ILE A 592 15.88 -1.71 -9.57
CA ILE A 592 15.42 -1.58 -10.96
C ILE A 592 15.27 -2.96 -11.60
N THR A 593 14.07 -3.24 -12.11
CA THR A 593 13.78 -4.44 -12.90
C THR A 593 13.18 -4.06 -14.25
N ILE A 594 13.47 -4.86 -15.28
CA ILE A 594 12.90 -4.74 -16.62
C ILE A 594 12.23 -6.07 -16.96
N THR A 595 10.96 -6.05 -17.33
CA THR A 595 10.12 -7.22 -17.58
C THR A 595 9.52 -7.13 -18.99
N PRO A 596 10.19 -7.65 -20.02
CA PRO A 596 9.51 -8.02 -21.26
C PRO A 596 8.51 -9.15 -21.02
N GLY A 597 7.41 -9.13 -21.77
CA GLY A 597 6.51 -10.27 -21.86
C GLY A 597 5.54 -10.16 -23.02
N VAL A 598 4.93 -11.30 -23.32
CA VAL A 598 3.99 -11.50 -24.42
C VAL A 598 2.76 -12.20 -23.86
N ILE A 599 1.59 -11.70 -24.24
CA ILE A 599 0.29 -12.29 -23.93
C ILE A 599 -0.38 -12.66 -25.24
N VAL A 600 -1.01 -13.83 -25.31
CA VAL A 600 -1.85 -14.27 -26.42
C VAL A 600 -3.21 -14.65 -25.85
N LEU A 601 -4.27 -14.02 -26.36
CA LEU A 601 -5.65 -14.27 -25.98
C LEU A 601 -6.36 -14.93 -27.16
N PHE A 602 -6.77 -16.18 -26.98
CA PHE A 602 -7.63 -16.87 -27.94
C PHE A 602 -9.09 -16.67 -27.55
N ASN A 603 -9.95 -16.44 -28.54
CA ASN A 603 -11.40 -16.29 -28.37
C ASN A 603 -11.79 -15.28 -27.26
N PRO A 604 -11.23 -14.05 -27.26
CA PRO A 604 -11.51 -13.07 -26.22
C PRO A 604 -13.01 -12.74 -26.13
N GLY A 605 -13.47 -12.37 -24.94
CA GLY A 605 -14.90 -12.18 -24.64
C GLY A 605 -15.69 -13.50 -24.59
N ASN A 606 -15.01 -14.65 -24.46
CA ASN A 606 -15.61 -15.97 -24.58
C ASN A 606 -16.39 -16.14 -25.90
N ALA A 607 -15.90 -15.51 -26.97
CA ALA A 607 -16.50 -15.51 -28.30
C ALA A 607 -15.62 -16.30 -29.28
N PRO A 608 -16.11 -17.41 -29.87
CA PRO A 608 -15.29 -18.26 -30.74
C PRO A 608 -14.90 -17.58 -32.05
N GLU A 609 -15.70 -16.61 -32.50
CA GLU A 609 -15.44 -15.87 -33.73
C GLU A 609 -14.53 -14.66 -33.51
N SER A 610 -14.24 -14.22 -32.28
CA SER A 610 -13.32 -13.10 -32.04
C SER A 610 -11.90 -13.39 -32.54
N ASP A 611 -11.24 -12.37 -33.11
CA ASP A 611 -9.84 -12.49 -33.49
C ASP A 611 -8.94 -12.75 -32.28
N THR A 612 -7.87 -13.54 -32.50
CA THR A 612 -6.83 -13.74 -31.49
C THR A 612 -6.06 -12.43 -31.26
N VAL A 613 -5.87 -12.06 -30.01
CA VAL A 613 -5.14 -10.84 -29.64
C VAL A 613 -3.75 -11.19 -29.14
N GLY A 614 -2.72 -10.67 -29.79
CA GLY A 614 -1.34 -10.69 -29.30
C GLY A 614 -0.98 -9.36 -28.66
N ILE A 615 -0.47 -9.37 -27.43
CA ILE A 615 0.01 -8.19 -26.71
C ILE A 615 1.50 -8.35 -26.43
N GLY A 616 2.30 -7.35 -26.82
CA GLY A 616 3.69 -7.21 -26.43
C GLY A 616 3.85 -6.09 -25.42
N ALA A 617 4.53 -6.35 -24.30
CA ALA A 617 4.74 -5.35 -23.27
C ALA A 617 6.18 -5.37 -22.74
N LEU A 618 6.70 -4.20 -22.39
CA LEU A 618 7.96 -4.00 -21.70
C LEU A 618 7.71 -3.11 -20.48
N ARG A 619 7.75 -3.71 -19.28
CA ARG A 619 7.56 -3.01 -18.01
C ARG A 619 8.89 -2.79 -17.30
N THR A 620 9.22 -1.53 -17.01
CA THR A 620 10.31 -1.18 -16.10
C THR A 620 9.75 -0.80 -14.75
N THR A 621 10.35 -1.28 -13.68
CA THR A 621 9.90 -1.02 -12.31
C THR A 621 11.06 -0.53 -11.46
N PHE A 622 10.87 0.64 -10.85
CA PHE A 622 11.76 1.24 -9.87
C PHE A 622 11.16 1.05 -8.48
N THR A 623 11.95 0.63 -7.50
CA THR A 623 11.53 0.48 -6.09
C THR A 623 12.51 1.19 -5.17
N PHE A 624 12.03 1.99 -4.23
CA PHE A 624 12.89 2.81 -3.36
C PHE A 624 12.32 3.02 -1.95
#